data_AF-A0A5A9ZI03-F1
#
_entry.id   AF-A0A5A9ZI03-F1
#
_cell.length_a   1.000
_cell.length_b   1.000
_cell.length_c   1.000
_cell.angle_alpha   90.00
_cell.angle_beta   90.00
_cell.angle_gamma   90.00
#
_symmetry.space_group_name_H-M   'P 1'
#
loop_
_entity.id
_entity.type
_entity.pdbx_description
1 polymer ?
#
loop_
_entity_poly.entity_id
_entity_poly.type
_entity_poly.pdbx_seq_one_letter_code
_entity_poly.pdbx_strand_id
1 'polypeptide(L)'
;LSPALVEADSLAYLTLERTAQGADTGPRFRLGAVGYGTAGADLAERICAQIRAWSPARTAEPVVTAYPADTPDSDLADGSVIDRPSVRLVIAY
;
A
#
# COMPACT_ATOMS: atom_id res chain seq x y z
N LEU A 1 1.52 -0.53 -12.48
CA LEU A 1 2.51 0.22 -11.69
C LEU A 1 2.39 -0.25 -10.26
N SER A 2 3.50 -0.68 -9.66
CA SER A 2 3.53 -1.10 -8.25
C SER A 2 3.85 0.12 -7.38
N PRO A 3 3.22 0.28 -6.20
CA PRO A 3 3.61 1.27 -5.21
C PRO A 3 5.11 1.25 -4.92
N ALA A 4 5.69 2.43 -4.73
CA ALA A 4 7.10 2.62 -4.38
C ALA A 4 7.25 3.78 -3.39
N LEU A 5 8.28 3.70 -2.55
CA LEU A 5 8.73 4.79 -1.69
C LEU A 5 10.06 5.32 -2.22
N VAL A 6 10.19 6.64 -2.28
CA VAL A 6 11.40 7.32 -2.78
C VAL A 6 11.80 8.39 -1.77
N GLU A 7 13.05 8.36 -1.33
CA GLU A 7 13.65 9.39 -0.48
C GLU A 7 15.07 9.68 -0.96
N ALA A 8 15.33 10.92 -1.36
CA ALA A 8 16.61 11.37 -1.93
C ALA A 8 17.13 10.44 -3.06
N ASP A 9 18.23 9.74 -2.82
CA ASP A 9 18.90 8.82 -3.76
C ASP A 9 18.46 7.35 -3.58
N SER A 10 17.44 7.10 -2.76
CA SER A 10 17.00 5.78 -2.34
C SER A 10 15.56 5.50 -2.78
N LEU A 11 15.29 4.23 -3.10
CA LEU A 11 14.00 3.75 -3.63
C LEU A 11 13.70 2.37 -3.05
N ALA A 12 12.44 2.10 -2.70
CA ALA A 12 11.96 0.74 -2.48
C ALA A 12 10.61 0.48 -3.16
N TYR A 13 10.38 -0.75 -3.61
CA TYR A 13 9.15 -1.15 -4.30
C TYR A 13 8.73 -2.58 -3.92
N LEU A 14 7.42 -2.87 -4.08
CA LEU A 14 6.89 -4.21 -3.80
C LEU A 14 7.42 -5.26 -4.78
N THR A 15 7.71 -6.44 -4.25
CA THR A 15 8.07 -7.62 -5.02
C THR A 15 7.17 -8.79 -4.68
N LEU A 16 6.92 -9.64 -5.68
CA LEU A 16 6.20 -10.88 -5.51
C LEU A 16 7.11 -12.02 -5.95
N GLU A 17 7.58 -12.81 -4.99
CA GLU A 17 8.48 -13.93 -5.23
C GLU A 17 7.67 -15.22 -5.24
N ARG A 18 7.86 -16.05 -6.27
CA ARG A 18 7.31 -17.43 -6.28
C ARG A 18 8.18 -18.30 -5.38
N THR A 19 7.59 -18.85 -4.32
CA THR A 19 8.29 -19.77 -3.40
C THR A 19 8.14 -21.22 -3.86
N ALA A 20 9.12 -22.07 -3.54
CA ALA A 20 9.12 -23.49 -3.91
C ALA A 20 7.84 -24.22 -3.45
N GLN A 21 7.35 -25.14 -4.28
CA GLN A 21 6.14 -25.93 -4.02
C GLN A 21 6.39 -26.96 -2.90
N GLY A 22 5.38 -27.15 -2.05
CA GLY A 22 5.13 -28.43 -1.39
C GLY A 22 4.19 -29.24 -2.28
N ALA A 23 4.40 -30.56 -2.38
CA ALA A 23 3.82 -31.44 -3.40
C ALA A 23 2.28 -31.33 -3.61
N ASP A 24 1.52 -30.89 -2.60
CA ASP A 24 0.04 -30.89 -2.63
C ASP A 24 -0.63 -29.51 -2.61
N THR A 25 0.13 -28.41 -2.54
CA THR A 25 -0.46 -27.06 -2.55
C THR A 25 0.15 -26.30 -3.70
N GLY A 26 -0.68 -25.76 -4.60
CA GLY A 26 -0.27 -25.02 -5.79
C GLY A 26 0.76 -23.91 -5.56
N PRO A 27 1.13 -23.13 -6.60
CA PRO A 27 2.21 -22.15 -6.49
C PRO A 27 1.97 -21.17 -5.32
N ARG A 28 2.94 -21.11 -4.41
CA ARG A 28 2.93 -20.16 -3.30
C ARG A 28 3.73 -18.92 -3.67
N PHE A 29 3.28 -17.77 -3.19
CA PHE A 29 3.93 -16.48 -3.43
C PHE A 29 4.19 -15.77 -2.11
N ARG A 30 5.34 -15.10 -2.03
CA ARG A 30 5.70 -14.20 -0.94
C ARG A 30 5.65 -12.78 -1.46
N LEU A 31 4.83 -11.95 -0.82
CA LEU A 31 4.83 -10.50 -1.02
C LEU A 31 5.89 -9.88 -0.10
N GLY A 32 6.74 -9.02 -0.65
CA GLY A 32 7.78 -8.31 0.07
C GLY A 32 8.12 -6.99 -0.61
N ALA A 33 9.30 -6.45 -0.29
CA ALA A 33 9.84 -5.26 -0.94
C ALA A 33 11.34 -5.39 -1.15
N VAL A 34 11.86 -4.69 -2.16
CA VAL A 34 13.29 -4.54 -2.41
C VAL A 34 13.61 -3.06 -2.38
N GLY A 35 14.72 -2.70 -1.72
CA GLY A 35 15.21 -1.34 -1.60
C GLY A 35 16.61 -1.15 -2.14
N TYR A 36 16.88 0.03 -2.67
CA TYR A 36 18.14 0.47 -3.25
C TYR A 36 18.53 1.85 -2.69
N GLY A 37 19.83 2.13 -2.69
CA GLY A 37 20.39 3.37 -2.12
C GLY A 37 20.68 3.25 -0.62
N THR A 38 21.20 4.33 -0.04
CA THR A 38 21.67 4.37 1.35
C THR A 38 20.54 4.10 2.36
N ALA A 39 19.32 4.56 2.09
CA ALA A 39 18.13 4.32 2.90
C ALA A 39 17.27 3.16 2.37
N GLY A 40 17.73 2.43 1.36
CA GLY A 40 16.92 1.42 0.66
C GLY A 40 16.35 0.33 1.59
N ALA A 41 17.17 -0.18 2.51
CA ALA A 41 16.74 -1.20 3.47
C ALA A 41 15.61 -0.69 4.38
N ASP A 42 15.73 0.54 4.89
CA ASP A 42 14.73 1.15 5.76
C ASP A 42 13.41 1.44 5.00
N LEU A 43 13.52 1.89 3.75
CA LEU A 43 12.37 2.07 2.87
C LEU A 43 11.65 0.73 2.57
N ALA A 44 12.39 -0.34 2.32
CA ALA A 44 11.83 -1.67 2.11
C ALA A 44 11.14 -2.21 3.38
N GLU A 45 11.76 -1.99 4.55
CA GLU A 45 11.17 -2.42 5.82
C GLU A 45 9.88 -1.66 6.14
N ARG A 46 9.79 -0.37 5.82
CA ARG A 46 8.53 0.40 5.95
C ARG A 46 7.40 -0.20 5.12
N ILE A 47 7.67 -0.63 3.89
CA ILE A 47 6.67 -1.33 3.06
C ILE A 47 6.28 -2.66 3.70
N CYS A 48 7.26 -3.47 4.13
CA CYS A 48 7.01 -4.76 4.79
C CYS A 48 6.23 -4.62 6.10
N ALA A 49 6.48 -3.57 6.88
CA ALA A 49 5.71 -3.25 8.08
C ALA A 49 4.23 -3.03 7.75
N GLN A 50 3.93 -2.33 6.66
CA GLN A 50 2.55 -2.11 6.27
C GLN A 50 1.87 -3.37 5.72
N ILE A 51 2.60 -4.20 4.97
CA ILE A 51 2.11 -5.52 4.55
C ILE A 51 1.67 -6.35 5.77
N ARG A 52 2.50 -6.37 6.83
CA ARG A 52 2.20 -7.14 8.04
C ARG A 52 1.03 -6.54 8.82
N ALA A 53 0.94 -5.22 8.93
CA ALA A 53 -0.16 -4.55 9.61
C ALA A 53 -1.52 -4.84 8.96
N TRP A 54 -1.56 -4.98 7.62
CA TRP A 54 -2.80 -5.24 6.88
C TRP A 54 -3.09 -6.74 6.71
N SER A 55 -2.11 -7.61 6.94
CA SER A 55 -2.26 -9.06 6.75
C SER A 55 -3.38 -9.73 7.56
N PRO A 56 -3.78 -9.27 8.76
CA PRO A 56 -4.91 -9.85 9.48
C PRO A 56 -6.27 -9.57 8.80
N ALA A 57 -6.40 -8.45 8.08
CA ALA A 57 -7.66 -7.97 7.50
C ALA A 57 -7.67 -8.10 5.96
N ARG A 58 -7.10 -9.19 5.42
CA ARG A 58 -6.93 -9.37 3.96
C ARG A 58 -8.22 -9.39 3.16
N THR A 59 -9.34 -9.70 3.79
CA THR A 59 -10.67 -9.74 3.16
C THR A 59 -11.46 -8.45 3.39
N ALA A 60 -10.86 -7.42 4.00
CA ALA A 60 -11.51 -6.12 4.10
C ALA A 60 -11.61 -5.49 2.71
N GLU A 61 -12.79 -4.99 2.38
CA GLU A 61 -13.10 -4.36 1.09
C GLU A 61 -13.41 -2.89 1.32
N PRO A 62 -12.38 -2.01 1.33
CA PRO A 62 -12.63 -0.60 1.57
C PRO A 62 -13.38 0.04 0.40
N VAL A 63 -14.31 0.93 0.73
CA VAL A 63 -14.96 1.82 -0.24
C VAL A 63 -14.13 3.10 -0.32
N VAL A 64 -13.68 3.44 -1.54
CA VAL A 64 -12.96 4.68 -1.82
C VAL A 64 -13.84 5.59 -2.65
N THR A 65 -14.29 6.69 -2.05
CA THR A 65 -15.11 7.71 -2.72
C THR A 65 -14.25 8.92 -3.07
N ALA A 66 -14.34 9.39 -4.32
CA ALA A 66 -13.62 10.57 -4.79
C ALA A 66 -14.55 11.79 -4.88
N TYR A 67 -14.08 12.90 -4.33
CA TYR A 67 -14.77 14.20 -4.33
C TYR A 67 -13.90 15.27 -5.01
N PRO A 68 -14.49 16.32 -5.62
CA PRO A 68 -13.76 17.51 -6.01
C PRO A 68 -12.93 18.11 -4.87
N ALA A 69 -11.78 18.70 -5.19
CA ALA A 69 -10.82 19.22 -4.20
C ALA A 69 -11.39 20.27 -3.24
N ASP A 70 -12.41 21.01 -3.68
CA ASP A 70 -13.07 22.10 -2.98
C ASP A 70 -14.31 21.66 -2.18
N THR A 71 -14.65 20.37 -2.20
CA THR A 71 -15.77 19.83 -1.40
C THR A 71 -15.47 20.06 0.09
N PRO A 72 -16.36 20.72 0.85
CA PRO A 72 -16.13 20.98 2.28
C PRO A 72 -16.25 19.69 3.11
N ASP A 73 -15.60 19.65 4.28
CA ASP A 73 -15.60 18.47 5.17
C ASP A 73 -17.01 18.03 5.58
N SER A 74 -17.95 18.97 5.70
CA SER A 74 -19.36 18.69 6.05
C SER A 74 -20.09 17.84 5.01
N ASP A 75 -19.59 17.82 3.78
CA ASP A 75 -20.22 17.16 2.64
C ASP A 75 -19.51 15.85 2.27
N LEU A 76 -18.45 15.50 3.01
CA LEU A 76 -17.75 14.23 2.88
C LEU A 76 -18.47 13.12 3.67
N ALA A 77 -18.42 11.90 3.15
CA ALA A 77 -18.82 10.73 3.92
C ALA A 77 -17.87 10.50 5.11
N ASP A 78 -18.36 9.83 6.15
CA ASP A 78 -17.54 9.41 7.29
C ASP A 78 -16.43 8.45 6.84
N GLY A 79 -15.20 8.72 7.24
CA GLY A 79 -14.05 7.88 6.89
C GLY A 79 -12.71 8.60 7.03
N SER A 80 -11.63 7.93 6.62
CA SER A 80 -10.31 8.55 6.54
C SER A 80 -10.19 9.37 5.27
N VAL A 81 -9.81 10.65 5.39
CA VAL A 81 -9.69 11.57 4.25
C VAL A 81 -8.23 11.69 3.80
N ILE A 82 -8.00 11.60 2.49
CA ILE A 82 -6.72 11.89 1.84
C ILE A 82 -6.93 13.07 0.89
N ASP A 83 -6.34 14.21 1.24
CA ASP A 83 -6.35 15.41 0.40
C ASP A 83 -5.26 15.35 -0.66
N ARG A 84 -5.65 15.59 -1.92
CA ARG A 84 -4.74 15.72 -3.06
C ARG A 84 -5.08 16.99 -3.83
N PRO A 85 -4.15 17.57 -4.61
CA PRO A 85 -4.36 18.87 -5.26
C PRO A 85 -5.63 19.00 -6.11
N SER A 86 -6.14 17.90 -6.68
CA SER A 86 -7.30 17.91 -7.58
C SER A 86 -8.46 17.02 -7.11
N VAL A 87 -8.34 16.34 -5.96
CA VAL A 87 -9.33 15.36 -5.49
C VAL A 87 -9.19 15.15 -3.99
N ARG A 88 -10.31 14.95 -3.30
CA ARG A 88 -10.33 14.42 -1.94
C ARG A 88 -10.79 12.96 -2.00
N LEU A 89 -10.09 12.05 -1.35
CA LEU A 89 -10.46 10.63 -1.29
C LEU A 89 -10.90 10.29 0.12
N VAL A 90 -12.11 9.76 0.28
CA VAL A 90 -12.59 9.19 1.55
C VAL A 90 -12.45 7.67 1.48
N ILE A 91 -11.81 7.07 2.48
CA ILE A 91 -11.67 5.62 2.64
C ILE A 91 -12.52 5.18 3.83
N ALA A 92 -13.48 4.30 3.57
CA ALA A 92 -14.35 3.65 4.56
C ALA A 92 -14.19 2.12 4.48
N TYR A 93 -14.52 1.40 5.56
CA TYR A 93 -14.38 -0.06 5.72
C TYR A 93 -15.70 -0.70 6.13
#